data_AF-A0AAD5B5P4-F1
#
_entry.id   AF-A0AAD5B5P4-F1
#
_cell.length_a   1.000
_cell.length_b   1.000
_cell.length_c   1.000
_cell.angle_alpha   90.00
_cell.angle_beta   90.00
_cell.angle_gamma   90.00
#
_symmetry.space_group_name_H-M   'P 1'
#
loop_
_entity.id
_entity.type
_entity.pdbx_description
1 polymer ?
#
loop_
_entity_poly.entity_id
_entity_poly.type
_entity_poly.pdbx_seq_one_letter_code
_entity_poly.pdbx_strand_id
1 'polypeptide(L)' 'DFLPRGSGIVTRRPLVLQLINNKAEYAEFLHCKGKKFVNFDEVRTEIEAETDRITGSNKGISPIPINLRVYSPN' A
#
# COMPACT_ATOMS: atom_id res chain seq x y z
N ASP A 1 10.63 -4.74 3.69
CA ASP A 1 10.38 -3.99 2.45
C ASP A 1 9.02 -4.39 1.89
N PHE A 2 8.14 -3.42 1.67
CA PHE A 2 6.72 -3.62 1.36
C PHE A 2 6.27 -2.93 0.07
N LEU A 3 7.19 -2.23 -0.61
CA LEU A 3 6.87 -1.65 -1.92
C LEU A 3 6.78 -2.79 -2.95
N PRO A 4 5.87 -2.69 -3.93
CA PRO A 4 5.85 -3.63 -5.06
C PRO A 4 7.24 -3.66 -5.71
N ARG A 5 7.71 -4.85 -6.09
CA ARG A 5 8.97 -5.01 -6.81
C ARG A 5 8.68 -5.70 -8.14
N GLY A 6 9.10 -5.10 -9.24
CA GLY A 6 8.90 -5.66 -10.58
C GLY A 6 9.73 -4.94 -11.64
N SER A 7 9.91 -5.58 -12.80
CA SER A 7 10.54 -4.96 -13.97
C SER A 7 9.50 -4.09 -14.70
N GLY A 8 9.61 -2.75 -14.59
CA GLY A 8 8.64 -1.79 -15.14
C GLY A 8 8.26 -0.68 -14.15
N ILE A 9 7.12 -0.01 -14.36
CA ILE A 9 6.59 1.01 -13.42
C ILE A 9 6.26 0.33 -12.08
N VAL A 10 7.06 0.64 -11.07
CA VAL A 10 7.02 0.03 -9.73
C VAL A 10 5.76 0.44 -8.95
N THR A 11 5.22 1.63 -9.23
CA THR A 11 3.99 2.16 -8.61
C THR A 11 3.16 2.88 -9.67
N ARG A 12 2.00 2.32 -10.05
CA ARG A 12 1.08 2.93 -11.04
C ARG A 12 0.11 3.94 -10.42
N ARG A 13 0.17 4.13 -9.10
CA ARG A 13 -0.58 5.12 -8.32
C ARG A 13 0.36 5.74 -7.28
N PRO A 14 0.22 7.03 -6.96
CA PRO A 14 0.98 7.64 -5.87
C PRO A 14 0.70 6.90 -4.55
N LEU A 15 1.75 6.57 -3.80
CA LEU A 15 1.62 6.00 -2.45
C LEU A 15 1.86 7.10 -1.42
N VAL A 16 0.83 7.44 -0.65
CA VAL A 16 0.96 8.34 0.50
C VAL A 16 1.24 7.47 1.71
N LEU A 17 2.51 7.47 2.12
CA LEU A 17 2.99 6.74 3.29
C LEU A 17 2.99 7.66 4.51
N GLN A 18 2.25 7.28 5.54
CA GLN A 18 2.25 7.95 6.84
C GLN A 18 2.91 7.03 7.87
N LEU A 19 4.07 7.42 8.38
CA LEU A 19 4.74 6.72 9.46
C LEU A 19 4.26 7.28 10.80
N ILE A 20 3.81 6.40 11.69
CA ILE A 20 3.25 6.75 12.98
C ILE A 20 3.99 5.97 14.06
N ASN A 21 4.62 6.68 15.00
CA ASN A 21 5.26 6.04 16.15
C ASN A 21 4.20 5.32 17.00
N ASN A 22 4.36 4.01 17.18
CA ASN A 22 3.45 3.18 17.98
C ASN A 22 4.20 1.98 18.57
N LYS A 23 3.80 1.53 19.76
CA LYS A 23 4.37 0.31 20.37
C LYS A 23 4.04 -0.95 19.56
N ALA A 24 2.93 -0.97 18.83
CA ALA A 24 2.53 -2.07 17.99
C ALA A 24 2.94 -1.84 16.53
N GLU A 25 3.46 -2.89 15.89
CA GLU A 25 3.86 -2.87 14.49
C GLU A 25 2.74 -3.42 13.60
N TYR A 26 2.13 -2.56 12.79
CA TYR A 26 1.10 -2.94 11.82
C TYR A 26 0.89 -1.83 10.79
N ALA A 27 0.27 -2.16 9.68
CA ALA A 27 -0.15 -1.20 8.68
C ALA A 27 -1.68 -1.19 8.51
N GLU A 28 -2.23 -0.07 8.07
CA GLU A 28 -3.65 0.08 7.76
C GLU A 28 -3.81 0.93 6.50
N PHE A 29 -4.65 0.47 5.58
CA PHE A 29 -5.02 1.24 4.40
C PHE A 29 -6.29 2.04 4.64
N LEU A 30 -6.34 3.26 4.10
CA LEU A 30 -7.53 4.10 4.20
C LEU A 30 -8.78 3.47 3.57
N HIS A 31 -8.60 2.64 2.53
CA HIS A 31 -9.69 1.93 1.85
C HIS A 31 -10.08 0.61 2.55
N CYS A 32 -9.27 0.11 3.49
CA CYS A 32 -9.54 -1.10 4.29
C CYS A 32 -9.61 -0.77 5.80
N LYS A 33 -10.47 0.19 6.16
CA LYS A 33 -10.61 0.64 7.55
C LYS A 33 -10.88 -0.53 8.50
N GLY A 34 -10.12 -0.59 9.59
CA GLY A 34 -10.24 -1.62 10.62
C GLY A 34 -9.48 -2.92 10.33
N LYS A 35 -8.93 -3.11 9.11
CA LYS A 35 -8.06 -4.24 8.80
C LYS A 35 -6.61 -3.85 9.10
N LYS A 36 -6.00 -4.55 10.07
CA LYS A 36 -4.58 -4.41 10.41
C LYS A 36 -3.77 -5.44 9.66
N PHE A 37 -2.78 -4.96 8.92
CA PHE A 37 -1.83 -5.77 8.18
C PHE A 37 -0.55 -5.87 9.00
N VAL A 38 -0.28 -7.06 9.54
CA VAL A 38 0.97 -7.33 10.29
C VAL A 38 2.03 -7.96 9.40
N ASN A 39 1.62 -8.53 8.25
CA ASN A 39 2.51 -9.11 7.26
C ASN A 39 2.74 -8.12 6.11
N PHE A 40 4.01 -7.74 5.87
CA PHE A 40 4.39 -6.83 4.79
C PHE A 40 4.16 -7.40 3.39
N ASP A 41 4.09 -8.72 3.22
CA ASP A 41 3.72 -9.33 1.94
C ASP A 41 2.23 -9.14 1.62
N GLU A 42 1.38 -9.09 2.65
CA GLU A 42 -0.04 -8.73 2.47
C GLU A 42 -0.20 -7.25 2.12
N VAL A 43 0.62 -6.37 2.72
CA VAL A 43 0.66 -4.95 2.35
C VAL A 43 1.01 -4.78 0.87
N ARG A 44 2.01 -5.54 0.38
CA ARG A 44 2.40 -5.51 -1.03
C ARG A 44 1.25 -5.98 -1.95
N THR A 45 0.68 -7.13 -1.64
CA THR A 45 -0.43 -7.71 -2.40
C THR A 45 -1.64 -6.77 -2.44
N GLU A 46 -1.93 -6.11 -1.32
CA GLU A 46 -3.02 -5.13 -1.23
C GLU A 46 -2.76 -3.89 -2.09
N ILE A 47 -1.53 -3.35 -2.11
CA ILE A 47 -1.17 -2.22 -2.99
C ILE A 47 -1.37 -2.59 -4.46
N GLU A 48 -0.97 -3.79 -4.85
CA GLU A 48 -1.10 -4.29 -6.23
C GLU A 48 -2.58 -4.48 -6.60
N ALA A 49 -3.35 -5.18 -5.75
CA ALA A 49 -4.78 -5.41 -5.96
C ALA A 49 -5.57 -4.09 -6.01
N GLU A 50 -5.26 -3.15 -5.13
CA GLU A 50 -5.90 -1.84 -5.09
C GLU A 50 -5.56 -0.99 -6.31
N THR A 51 -4.35 -1.13 -6.82
CA THR A 51 -3.93 -0.50 -8.07
C THR A 51 -4.72 -1.08 -9.24
N ASP A 52 -4.74 -2.40 -9.39
CA ASP A 52 -5.42 -3.09 -10.50
C ASP A 52 -6.92 -2.86 -10.50
N ARG A 53 -7.55 -2.75 -9.31
CA ARG A 53 -8.97 -2.42 -9.16
C ARG A 53 -9.34 -1.07 -9.80
N ILE A 54 -8.44 -0.10 -9.77
CA ILE A 54 -8.68 1.26 -10.29
C ILE A 54 -8.15 1.44 -11.73
N THR A 55 -6.96 0.93 -12.03
CA THR A 55 -6.31 1.14 -13.33
C THR A 55 -6.67 0.08 -14.37
N GLY A 56 -7.24 -1.05 -13.94
CA GLY A 56 -7.38 -2.25 -14.74
C GLY A 56 -6.05 -2.88 -15.13
N SER A 57 -6.11 -3.99 -15.87
CA SER A 57 -4.95 -4.78 -16.29
C SER A 57 -4.10 -4.13 -17.40
N ASN A 58 -4.58 -3.03 -17.99
CA ASN A 58 -3.94 -2.38 -19.15
C ASN A 58 -2.78 -1.44 -18.81
N LYS A 59 -2.10 -1.64 -17.67
CA LYS A 59 -0.95 -0.81 -17.23
C LYS A 59 -1.27 0.69 -17.14
N GLY A 60 -2.53 1.06 -16.95
CA GLY A 60 -2.93 2.45 -16.73
C GLY A 60 -2.30 3.02 -15.46
N ILE A 61 -2.08 4.34 -15.44
CA ILE A 61 -1.73 5.07 -14.21
C ILE A 61 -2.97 5.82 -13.72
N SER A 62 -3.06 6.02 -12.41
CA SER A 62 -4.13 6.82 -11.82
C SER A 62 -3.55 7.87 -10.86
N PRO A 63 -4.03 9.12 -10.92
CA PRO A 63 -3.60 10.17 -10.00
C PRO A 63 -4.16 9.97 -8.58
N ILE A 64 -5.10 9.04 -8.39
CA ILE A 64 -5.74 8.79 -7.09
C ILE A 64 -4.75 8.06 -6.17
N PRO A 65 -4.32 8.68 -5.05
CA PRO A 65 -3.32 8.06 -4.19
C PRO A 65 -3.86 6.85 -3.44
N ILE A 66 -2.95 5.94 -3.05
CA ILE A 66 -3.19 4.90 -2.05
C ILE A 66 -2.64 5.44 -0.73
N ASN A 67 -3.49 5.52 0.30
CA ASN A 67 -3.10 6.01 1.61
C ASN A 67 -2.80 4.84 2.54
N LEU A 68 -1.55 4.71 2.95
CA LEU A 68 -1.04 3.65 3.82
C LEU A 68 -0.48 4.28 5.10
N ARG A 69 -1.01 3.86 6.24
CA ARG A 69 -0.48 4.20 7.56
C ARG A 69 0.33 3.02 8.07
N VAL A 70 1.58 3.26 8.45
CA VAL A 70 2.43 2.27 9.10
C VAL A 70 2.66 2.74 10.53
N TYR A 71 2.24 1.90 11.46
CA TYR A 71 2.48 2.05 12.88
C TYR A 71 3.70 1.21 13.23
N SER A 72 4.75 1.81 13.76
CA SER A 72 5.98 1.11 14.16
C SER A 72 6.66 1.86 15.30
N PRO A 73 7.39 1.17 16.20
CA PRO A 73 8.17 1.84 17.24
C PRO A 73 9.51 2.39 16.72
N ASN A 74 9.87 2.10 15.46
CA ASN A 74 11.13 2.46 14.82
C ASN A 74 10.99 3.65 13.86
#